data_AF-A0A956VIP6-F1
#
_entry.id   AF-A0A956VIP6-F1
#
_cell.length_a   1.000
_cell.length_b   1.000
_cell.length_c   1.000
_cell.angle_alpha   90.00
_cell.angle_beta   90.00
_cell.angle_gamma   90.00
#
_symmetry.space_group_name_H-M   'P 1'
#
loop_
_entity.id
_entity.type
_entity.pdbx_description
1 polymer ?
#
loop_
_entity_poly.entity_id
_entity_poly.type
_entity_poly.pdbx_seq_one_letter_code
_entity_poly.pdbx_strand_id
1 'polypeptide(L)' 'VRARFAAKGIDASNVDFLTFTDLEASLTEDVATYRASPLLRQDIPLRTFIFDVMTGRLREVEVAQ' A
#
# COMPACT_ATOMS: atom_id res chain seq x y z
N VAL A 1 2.72 13.61 7.49
CA VAL A 1 3.01 12.90 8.76
C VAL A 1 4.24 13.46 9.48
N ARG A 2 5.41 13.55 8.84
CA ARG A 2 6.66 14.06 9.44
C ARG A 2 6.56 15.41 10.17
N ALA A 3 5.84 16.39 9.60
CA ALA A 3 5.63 17.69 10.23
C ALA A 3 4.98 17.60 11.63
N ARG A 4 4.13 16.59 11.88
CA ARG A 4 3.50 16.36 13.19
C ARG A 4 4.50 15.89 14.25
N PHE A 5 5.52 15.12 13.85
CA PHE A 5 6.59 14.65 14.74
C PHE A 5 7.62 15.76 15.01
N ALA A 6 7.99 16.52 13.99
CA ALA A 6 8.88 17.66 14.12
C ALA A 6 8.33 18.71 15.11
N ALA A 7 7.01 18.99 15.05
CA ALA A 7 6.35 19.91 16.00
C ALA A 7 6.41 19.43 17.47
N LYS A 8 6.73 18.15 17.71
CA LYS A 8 6.89 17.55 19.04
C LYS A 8 8.37 17.31 19.42
N GLY A 9 9.31 17.79 18.61
CA GLY A 9 10.75 17.56 18.83
C GLY A 9 11.20 16.12 18.59
N ILE A 10 10.41 15.31 17.87
CA ILE A 10 10.74 13.92 17.55
C ILE A 10 11.35 13.87 16.15
N ASP A 11 12.58 13.36 16.04
CA ASP A 11 13.20 13.06 14.75
C ASP A 11 12.66 11.74 14.19
N ALA A 12 11.99 11.84 13.05
CA ALA A 12 11.48 10.70 12.28
C ALA A 12 11.98 10.75 10.83
N SER A 13 13.09 11.43 10.55
CA SER A 13 13.66 11.59 9.20
C SER A 13 13.93 10.26 8.50
N ASN A 14 14.41 9.26 9.24
CA ASN A 14 14.75 7.94 8.71
C ASN A 14 13.58 6.93 8.69
N VAL A 15 12.38 7.34 9.10
CA VAL A 15 11.20 6.48 9.07
C VAL A 15 10.51 6.64 7.73
N ASP A 16 10.33 5.57 6.98
CA ASP A 16 9.36 5.54 5.90
C ASP A 16 7.97 5.22 6.46
N PHE A 17 7.00 6.10 6.20
CA PHE A 17 5.65 5.96 6.72
C PHE A 17 4.70 5.24 5.75
N LEU A 18 5.16 4.96 4.52
CA LEU A 18 4.39 4.23 3.50
C LEU A 18 2.99 4.80 3.29
N THR A 19 2.85 6.13 3.34
CA THR A 19 1.56 6.81 3.12
C THR A 19 1.28 6.96 1.64
N PHE A 20 0.05 6.65 1.23
CA PHE A 20 -0.46 6.89 -0.11
C PHE A 20 -1.59 7.92 -0.10
N THR A 21 -1.85 8.54 -1.25
CA THR A 21 -2.97 9.49 -1.44
C THR A 21 -4.04 8.99 -2.39
N ASP A 22 -3.72 7.95 -3.17
CA ASP A 22 -4.62 7.30 -4.10
C ASP A 22 -4.66 5.80 -3.80
N LEU A 23 -5.86 5.27 -3.62
CA LEU A 23 -6.08 3.88 -3.20
C LEU A 23 -5.76 2.87 -4.31
N GLU A 24 -6.03 3.19 -5.58
CA GLU A 24 -5.81 2.24 -6.67
C GLU A 24 -4.33 2.26 -7.10
N ALA A 25 -3.68 3.43 -7.07
CA ALA A 25 -2.25 3.55 -7.28
C ALA A 25 -1.45 2.77 -6.22
N SER A 26 -1.85 2.81 -4.94
CA SER A 26 -1.16 2.06 -3.88
C SER A 26 -1.22 0.55 -4.12
N LEU A 27 -2.34 0.03 -4.63
CA LEU A 27 -2.44 -1.39 -5.00
C LEU A 27 -1.48 -1.76 -6.13
N THR A 28 -1.27 -0.85 -7.10
CA THR A 28 -0.31 -1.06 -8.19
C THR A 28 1.12 -1.14 -7.65
N GLU A 29 1.49 -0.24 -6.75
CA GLU A 29 2.80 -0.21 -6.10
C GLU A 29 3.05 -1.46 -5.23
N ASP A 30 2.02 -1.91 -4.49
CA ASP A 30 2.09 -3.12 -3.67
C ASP A 30 2.26 -4.38 -4.53
N VAL A 31 1.52 -4.49 -5.65
CA VAL A 31 1.68 -5.60 -6.60
C VAL A 31 3.07 -5.59 -7.23
N ALA A 32 3.57 -4.43 -7.66
CA ALA A 32 4.92 -4.32 -8.20
C ALA A 32 5.98 -4.77 -7.18
N THR A 33 5.83 -4.35 -5.93
CA THR A 33 6.72 -4.78 -4.82
C THR A 33 6.66 -6.29 -4.60
N TYR A 34 5.46 -6.89 -4.60
CA TYR A 34 5.27 -8.34 -4.48
C TYR A 34 5.97 -9.09 -5.62
N ARG A 35 5.77 -8.65 -6.87
CA ARG A 35 6.31 -9.29 -8.08
C ARG A 35 7.84 -9.17 -8.17
N ALA A 36 8.41 -8.09 -7.65
CA ALA A 36 9.86 -7.90 -7.59
C ALA A 36 10.55 -8.77 -6.52
N SER A 37 9.80 -9.33 -5.56
CA SER A 37 10.39 -10.06 -4.44
C SER A 37 10.80 -11.49 -4.83
N PRO A 38 12.10 -11.85 -4.71
CA PRO A 38 12.57 -13.22 -4.94
C PRO A 38 12.16 -14.18 -3.81
N LEU A 39 11.66 -13.64 -2.69
CA LEU A 39 11.23 -14.43 -1.54
C LEU A 39 9.78 -14.92 -1.68
N LEU A 40 9.04 -14.40 -2.67
CA LEU A 40 7.61 -14.68 -2.85
C LEU A 40 7.39 -15.56 -4.07
N ARG A 41 6.45 -16.49 -3.94
CA ARG A 41 6.02 -17.39 -5.01
C ARG A 41 5.23 -16.64 -6.06
N GLN A 42 5.71 -16.65 -7.29
CA GLN A 42 5.09 -15.92 -8.40
C GLN A 42 4.00 -16.72 -9.13
N ASP A 43 3.92 -18.02 -8.87
CA ASP A 43 2.97 -18.96 -9.47
C ASP A 43 1.58 -18.94 -8.79
N ILE A 44 1.43 -18.20 -7.70
CA ILE A 44 0.16 -18.06 -6.98
C ILE A 44 -0.64 -16.88 -7.57
N PRO A 45 -1.93 -17.05 -7.88
CA PRO A 45 -2.79 -15.95 -8.31
C PRO A 45 -2.87 -14.86 -7.24
N LEU A 46 -2.49 -13.63 -7.61
CA LEU A 46 -2.59 -12.45 -6.77
C LEU A 46 -3.83 -11.64 -7.18
N ARG A 47 -4.66 -11.29 -6.21
CA ARG A 47 -5.89 -10.51 -6.39
C ARG A 47 -5.86 -9.31 -5.46
N THR A 48 -6.34 -8.15 -5.93
CA THR A 48 -6.35 -6.91 -5.14
C THR A 48 -7.76 -6.44 -4.87
N PHE A 49 -7.97 -5.85 -3.70
CA PHE A 49 -9.28 -5.44 -3.24
C PHE A 49 -9.24 -4.13 -2.47
N ILE A 50 -10.31 -3.36 -2.58
CA ILE A 50 -10.60 -2.21 -1.73
C ILE A 50 -11.80 -2.57 -0.86
N PHE A 51 -11.62 -2.45 0.45
CA PHE A 51 -12.70 -2.59 1.42
C PHE A 51 -13.32 -1.22 1.71
N ASP A 52 -14.60 -1.06 1.40
CA ASP A 52 -15.37 0.13 1.74
C ASP A 52 -15.89 0.02 3.17
N VAL A 53 -15.30 0.79 4.08
CA VAL A 53 -15.62 0.80 5.50
C VAL A 53 -17.03 1.34 5.80
N MET A 54 -17.65 2.10 4.90
CA MET A 54 -18.98 2.67 5.10
C MET A 54 -20.07 1.65 4.78
N THR A 55 -19.83 0.79 3.78
CA THR A 55 -20.82 -0.18 3.31
C THR A 55 -20.49 -1.62 3.71
N GLY A 56 -19.27 -1.89 4.17
CA GLY A 56 -18.77 -3.24 4.46
C GLY A 56 -18.54 -4.10 3.22
N ARG A 57 -18.53 -3.50 2.02
CA ARG A 57 -18.38 -4.22 0.76
C ARG A 57 -16.92 -4.31 0.35
N LEU A 58 -16.56 -5.43 -0.27
CA LEU A 58 -15.27 -5.64 -0.90
C LEU A 58 -15.41 -5.44 -2.41
N ARG A 59 -14.63 -4.52 -2.97
CA ARG A 59 -14.52 -4.30 -4.41
C ARG A 59 -13.19 -4.87 -4.89
N GLU A 60 -13.26 -5.82 -5.80
CA GLU A 60 -12.05 -6.25 -6.51
C GLU A 60 -11.58 -5.16 -7.47
N VAL A 61 -10.27 -4.97 -7.53
CA VAL A 61 -9.62 -4.05 -8.46
C VAL A 61 -8.69 -4.87 -9.35
N GLU A 62 -8.83 -4.68 -10.66
CA GLU A 62 -7.87 -5.23 -11.62
C GLU A 62 -6.73 -4.24 -11.78
N VAL A 63 -5.52 -4.71 -11.46
CA VAL A 63 -4.27 -3.97 -11.70
C VAL A 63 -3.54 -4.64 -12.85
N ALA A 64 -2.98 -3.81 -13.75
CA ALA A 64 -2.18 -4.31 -14.86
C ALA A 64 -1.02 -5.15 -14.32
N GLN A 65 -0.93 -6.40 -14.78
CA GLN A 65 0.07 -7.38 -14.34
C GLN A 65 1.38 -7.27 -15.12
#